data_AF-A0AAE6IXS2-F1
#
_entry.id   AF-A0AAE6IXS2-F1
#
_cell.length_a   1.000
_cell.length_b   1.000
_cell.length_c   1.000
_cell.angle_alpha   90.00
_cell.angle_beta   90.00
_cell.angle_gamma   90.00
#
_symmetry.space_group_name_H-M   'P 1'
#
loop_
_entity.id
_entity.type
_entity.pdbx_description
1 polymer ?
#
loop_
_entity_poly.entity_id
_entity_poly.type
_entity_poly.pdbx_seq_one_letter_code
_entity_poly.pdbx_strand_id
1 'polypeptide(L)' 'MKKPTIAKLVKSKTKYDLKGYCEMRGLSHLSLYKGYVAKKARKVLERDGIKVA' A
#
# COMPACT_ATOMS: atom_id res chain seq x y z
N MET A 1 10.08 18.10 0.36
CA MET A 1 8.77 17.55 -0.02
C MET A 1 8.45 16.34 0.86
N LYS A 2 7.27 16.27 1.49
CA LYS A 2 6.85 15.06 2.25
C LYS A 2 6.58 13.93 1.27
N LYS A 3 7.18 12.74 1.48
CA LYS A 3 6.87 11.54 0.70
C LYS A 3 5.37 11.21 0.86
N PRO A 4 4.65 10.89 -0.23
CA PRO A 4 3.25 10.50 -0.14
C PRO A 4 3.11 9.23 0.73
N THR A 5 2.06 9.18 1.54
CA THR A 5 1.76 7.99 2.35
C THR A 5 1.34 6.83 1.45
N ILE A 6 1.52 5.59 1.94
CA ILE A 6 1.12 4.38 1.21
C ILE A 6 -0.37 4.43 0.85
N ALA A 7 -1.22 4.95 1.73
CA ALA A 7 -2.64 5.13 1.46
C ALA A 7 -2.91 6.05 0.25
N LYS A 8 -2.19 7.17 0.14
CA LYS A 8 -2.32 8.08 -1.01
C LYS A 8 -1.83 7.43 -2.31
N LEU A 9 -0.74 6.67 -2.24
CA LEU A 9 -0.21 5.94 -3.39
C LEU A 9 -1.19 4.88 -3.89
N VAL A 10 -1.74 4.07 -2.98
CA VAL A 10 -2.76 3.05 -3.29
C VAL A 10 -4.00 3.69 -3.91
N LYS A 11 -4.52 4.77 -3.30
CA LYS A 11 -5.70 5.48 -3.80
C LYS A 11 -5.49 6.06 -5.19
N SER A 12 -4.30 6.63 -5.44
CA SER A 12 -3.93 7.17 -6.75
C SER A 12 -3.79 6.10 -7.83
N LYS A 13 -3.44 4.85 -7.47
CA LYS A 13 -3.16 3.78 -8.44
C LYS A 13 -4.32 2.83 -8.68
N THR A 14 -5.14 2.57 -7.66
CA THR A 14 -6.08 1.44 -7.67
C THR A 14 -7.54 1.84 -7.51
N LYS A 15 -7.85 3.14 -7.35
CA LYS A 15 -9.19 3.67 -7.00
C LYS A 15 -9.74 3.20 -5.65
N TYR A 16 -9.10 2.24 -4.99
CA TYR A 16 -9.44 1.75 -3.66
C TYR A 16 -8.70 2.51 -2.57
N ASP A 17 -9.33 2.64 -1.40
CA ASP A 17 -8.62 3.04 -0.19
C ASP A 17 -7.72 1.90 0.32
N LEU A 18 -6.73 2.25 1.14
CA LEU A 18 -5.72 1.30 1.63
C LEU A 18 -6.34 0.06 2.27
N LYS A 19 -7.41 0.23 3.06
CA LYS A 19 -8.11 -0.88 3.72
C LYS A 19 -8.67 -1.87 2.70
N GLY A 20 -9.49 -1.40 1.76
CA GLY A 20 -10.10 -2.25 0.74
C GLY A 20 -9.06 -2.92 -0.16
N TYR A 21 -8.01 -2.19 -0.55
CA TYR A 21 -6.87 -2.77 -1.28
C TYR A 21 -6.20 -3.91 -0.51
N CYS A 22 -5.97 -3.71 0.80
CA CYS A 22 -5.35 -4.72 1.64
C CYS A 22 -6.25 -5.96 1.80
N GLU A 23 -7.55 -5.77 2.00
CA GLU A 23 -8.53 -6.87 2.08
C GLU A 23 -8.56 -7.68 0.78
N MET A 24 -8.58 -7.03 -0.39
CA MET A 24 -8.52 -7.68 -1.71
C MET A 24 -7.21 -8.43 -1.96
N ARG A 25 -6.11 -7.98 -1.36
CA ARG A 25 -4.77 -8.56 -1.56
C ARG A 25 -4.31 -9.47 -0.43
N GLY A 26 -5.14 -9.69 0.59
CA GLY A 26 -4.79 -10.47 1.78
C GLY A 26 -3.62 -9.88 2.57
N LEU A 27 -3.57 -8.54 2.70
CA LEU A 27 -2.55 -7.79 3.43
C LEU A 27 -3.12 -7.22 4.73
N SER A 28 -2.24 -6.96 5.70
CA SER A 28 -2.59 -6.24 6.92
C SER A 28 -2.52 -4.72 6.69
N HIS A 29 -3.68 -4.05 6.74
CA HIS A 29 -3.76 -2.60 6.55
C HIS A 29 -3.09 -1.82 7.69
N LEU A 30 -3.19 -2.29 8.93
CA LEU A 30 -2.63 -1.64 10.13
C LEU A 30 -1.11 -1.43 10.03
N SER A 31 -0.39 -2.46 9.57
CA SER A 31 1.06 -2.37 9.36
C SER A 31 1.43 -1.30 8.33
N LEU A 32 0.68 -1.24 7.22
CA LEU A 32 0.92 -0.28 6.15
C LEU A 32 0.55 1.15 6.55
N TYR A 33 -0.49 1.35 7.37
CA TYR A 33 -0.80 2.67 7.95
C TYR A 33 0.33 3.19 8.83
N LYS A 34 1.01 2.31 9.58
CA LYS A 34 2.18 2.63 10.41
C LYS A 34 3.48 2.79 9.59
N GLY A 35 3.42 2.66 8.26
CA GLY A 35 4.58 2.70 7.38
C GLY A 35 5.43 1.43 7.39
N TYR A 36 5.00 0.38 8.08
CA TYR A 36 5.68 -0.91 8.08
C TYR A 36 5.29 -1.73 6.86
N VAL A 37 6.22 -1.86 5.91
CA VAL A 37 6.03 -2.65 4.69
C VAL A 37 6.83 -3.94 4.78
N ALA A 38 6.14 -5.04 5.11
CA ALA A 38 6.71 -6.37 5.03
C ALA A 38 7.12 -6.74 3.59
N LYS A 39 8.10 -7.62 3.42
CA LYS A 39 8.61 -8.07 2.10
C LYS A 39 7.50 -8.58 1.18
N LYS A 40 6.50 -9.29 1.73
CA LYS A 40 5.31 -9.76 0.98
C LYS A 40 4.47 -8.58 0.47
N ALA A 41 4.15 -7.63 1.35
CA ALA A 41 3.37 -6.44 0.99
C ALA A 41 4.11 -5.59 -0.05
N ARG A 42 5.44 -5.45 0.07
CA ARG A 42 6.27 -4.75 -0.92
C ARG A 42 6.13 -5.35 -2.31
N LYS A 43 6.29 -6.66 -2.44
CA LYS A 43 6.13 -7.36 -3.74
C LYS A 43 4.75 -7.15 -4.35
N VAL A 44 3.69 -7.18 -3.53
CA VAL A 44 2.32 -6.97 -4.01
C VAL A 44 2.11 -5.52 -4.47
N LEU A 45 2.57 -4.55 -3.68
CA LEU A 45 2.52 -3.13 -4.01
C LEU A 45 3.30 -2.84 -5.30
N GLU A 46 4.52 -3.36 -5.43
CA GLU A 46 5.36 -3.19 -6.63
C GLU A 46 4.71 -3.82 -7.87
N ARG A 47 4.12 -5.02 -7.74
CA ARG A 47 3.37 -5.68 -8.82
C ARG A 47 2.18 -4.85 -9.29
N ASP A 48 1.54 -4.14 -8.37
CA ASP A 48 0.41 -3.24 -8.65
C ASP A 48 0.89 -1.81 -9.03
N GLY A 49 2.19 -1.60 -9.27
CA GLY A 49 2.75 -0.32 -9.72
C GLY A 49 2.88 0.75 -8.63
N ILE A 50 2.80 0.35 -7.36
CA ILE A 50 2.92 1.21 -6.18
C ILE A 50 4.33 1.10 -5.62
N LYS A 51 5.16 2.11 -5.89
CA LYS A 51 6.53 2.21 -5.35
C LYS A 51 6.48 2.68 -3.90
N VAL A 52 6.89 1.83 -2.97
CA VAL A 52 7.07 2.16 -1.55
C VAL A 52 8.56 2.19 -1.23
N ALA A 53 9.01 3.28 -0.61
CA ALA A 53 10.41 3.54 -0.26
C ALA A 53 10.83 2.85 1.04
#